data_AF-A0A7Y8FK24-F1
#
_entry.id   AF-A0A7Y8FK24-F1
#
_cell.length_a   1.000
_cell.length_b   1.000
_cell.length_c   1.000
_cell.angle_alpha   90.00
_cell.angle_beta   90.00
_cell.angle_gamma   90.00
#
_symmetry.space_group_name_H-M   'P 1'
#
loop_
_entity.id
_entity.type
_entity.pdbx_description
1 polymer ?
#
loop_
_entity_poly.entity_id
_entity_poly.type
_entity_poly.pdbx_seq_one_letter_code
_entity_poly.pdbx_strand_id
1 'polypeptide(L)'
;AKALDPSLLKALQSQNADQVKAAEAGLRFASDLVDAQLYLPGQAQPSNDRAAPLNFSALDLITRAERGTHPAPEAYKIGQRWLVYSVAALKASADSQSGGTLLLVFDLQRLLQSFSAWHPETGELRLTQSVLGSPEQVLDQRGTAAADES
;
A
#
# COMPACT_ATOMS: atom_id res chain seq x y z
N ALA A 1 -9.08 -5.53 -11.66
CA ALA A 1 -8.42 -4.24 -11.36
C ALA A 1 -9.09 -3.16 -12.21
N LYS A 2 -9.65 -2.10 -11.60
CA LYS A 2 -10.11 -0.93 -12.36
C LYS A 2 -8.90 -0.41 -13.15
N ALA A 3 -9.05 -0.18 -14.45
CA ALA A 3 -8.04 0.51 -15.24
C ALA A 3 -7.68 1.81 -14.50
N LEU A 4 -6.41 1.97 -14.14
CA LEU A 4 -5.95 3.14 -13.41
C LEU A 4 -6.34 4.39 -14.21
N ASP A 5 -6.91 5.37 -13.52
CA ASP A 5 -7.49 6.56 -14.14
C ASP A 5 -6.44 7.26 -15.03
N PRO A 6 -6.71 7.42 -16.35
CA PRO A 6 -5.80 8.12 -17.26
C PRO A 6 -5.45 9.56 -16.81
N SER A 7 -6.29 10.17 -15.97
CA SER A 7 -6.05 11.49 -15.42
C SER A 7 -4.79 11.54 -14.53
N LEU A 8 -4.49 10.46 -13.79
CA LEU A 8 -3.33 10.39 -12.90
C LEU A 8 -2.03 10.41 -13.71
N LEU A 9 -2.01 9.66 -14.82
CA LEU A 9 -0.87 9.63 -15.72
C LEU A 9 -0.64 10.99 -16.39
N LYS A 10 -1.71 11.68 -16.79
CA LYS A 10 -1.63 13.05 -17.34
C LYS A 10 -1.09 14.05 -16.32
N ALA A 11 -1.58 14.02 -15.08
CA ALA A 11 -1.11 14.88 -14.01
C ALA A 11 0.39 14.66 -13.76
N LEU A 12 0.82 13.40 -13.72
CA LEU A 12 2.21 13.03 -13.54
C LEU A 12 3.11 13.47 -14.71
N GLN A 13 2.66 13.28 -15.94
CA GLN A 13 3.38 13.69 -17.16
C GLN A 13 3.46 15.20 -17.34
N SER A 14 2.55 15.97 -16.73
CA SER A 14 2.61 17.44 -16.75
C SER A 14 3.87 17.99 -16.10
N GLN A 15 4.52 17.20 -15.23
CA GLN A 15 5.65 17.61 -14.37
C GLN A 15 5.37 18.87 -13.55
N ASN A 16 4.10 19.25 -13.41
CA ASN A 16 3.67 20.36 -12.58
C ASN A 16 3.35 19.82 -11.19
N ALA A 17 4.15 20.23 -10.20
CA ALA A 17 4.03 19.76 -8.82
C ALA A 17 2.64 20.02 -8.22
N ASP A 18 1.97 21.12 -8.59
CA ASP A 18 0.64 21.44 -8.09
C ASP A 18 -0.43 20.52 -8.69
N GLN A 19 -0.29 20.15 -9.98
CA GLN A 19 -1.19 19.18 -10.61
C GLN A 19 -1.02 17.78 -10.03
N VAL A 20 0.23 17.36 -9.76
CA VAL A 20 0.51 16.07 -9.11
C VAL A 20 -0.08 16.04 -7.71
N LYS A 21 0.14 17.08 -6.90
CA LYS A 21 -0.44 17.19 -5.55
C LYS A 21 -1.97 17.19 -5.57
N ALA A 22 -2.58 17.88 -6.53
CA ALA A 22 -4.04 17.89 -6.69
C ALA A 22 -4.57 16.48 -7.03
N ALA A 23 -3.89 15.76 -7.92
CA ALA A 23 -4.24 14.37 -8.25
C ALA A 23 -4.11 13.44 -7.04
N GLU A 24 -3.02 13.54 -6.27
CA GLU A 24 -2.82 12.78 -5.02
C GLU A 24 -3.92 13.10 -3.99
N ALA A 25 -4.23 14.38 -3.79
CA ALA A 25 -5.28 14.80 -2.87
C ALA A 25 -6.67 14.29 -3.31
N GLY A 26 -6.92 14.26 -4.62
CA GLY A 26 -8.14 13.71 -5.22
C GLY A 26 -8.34 12.22 -4.98
N LEU A 27 -7.33 11.48 -4.53
CA LEU A 27 -7.44 10.06 -4.16
C LEU A 27 -7.79 9.83 -2.68
N ARG A 28 -7.69 10.86 -1.83
CA ARG A 28 -7.89 10.77 -0.37
C ARG A 28 -9.37 10.74 0.06
N PHE A 29 -10.29 10.39 -0.82
CA PHE A 29 -11.72 10.24 -0.47
C PHE A 29 -12.02 8.96 0.30
N ALA A 30 -11.13 7.96 0.28
CA ALA A 30 -11.28 6.75 1.09
C ALA A 30 -10.84 7.01 2.53
N SER A 31 -11.72 6.77 3.50
CA SER A 31 -11.52 7.06 4.93
C SER A 31 -10.28 6.41 5.55
N ASP A 32 -9.79 5.32 4.95
CA ASP A 32 -8.69 4.52 5.48
C ASP A 32 -7.33 4.82 4.81
N LEU A 33 -7.34 5.71 3.81
CA LEU A 33 -6.13 6.09 3.08
C LEU A 33 -5.34 7.13 3.89
N VAL A 34 -4.10 6.77 4.25
CA VAL A 34 -3.15 7.65 4.94
C VAL A 34 -2.46 8.57 3.95
N ASP A 35 -2.07 8.04 2.79
CA ASP A 35 -1.43 8.84 1.74
C ASP A 35 -1.62 8.20 0.35
N ALA A 36 -1.51 9.04 -0.67
CA ALA A 36 -1.40 8.65 -2.06
C ALA A 36 -0.22 9.41 -2.67
N GLN A 37 0.64 8.70 -3.39
CA GLN A 37 1.86 9.26 -3.94
C GLN A 37 2.03 8.81 -5.40
N LEU A 38 2.41 9.74 -6.28
CA LEU A 38 2.65 9.49 -7.68
C LEU A 38 4.14 9.68 -8.01
N TYR A 39 4.72 8.74 -8.75
CA TYR A 39 6.12 8.84 -9.18
C TYR A 39 6.27 8.57 -10.67
N LEU A 40 7.09 9.41 -11.32
CA LEU A 40 7.62 9.10 -12.64
C LEU A 40 8.57 7.90 -12.53
N PRO A 41 8.70 7.09 -13.61
CA PRO A 41 9.59 5.93 -13.61
C PRO A 41 11.00 6.29 -13.15
N GLY A 42 11.51 5.57 -12.14
CA GLY A 42 12.86 5.77 -11.62
C GLY A 42 13.09 7.08 -10.84
N GLN A 43 12.04 7.85 -10.53
CA GLN A 43 12.17 9.11 -9.78
C GLN A 43 11.76 9.01 -8.31
N ALA A 44 11.21 7.87 -7.87
CA ALA A 44 10.92 7.64 -6.47
C ALA A 44 12.23 7.59 -5.65
N GLN A 45 12.28 8.36 -4.57
CA GLN A 45 13.45 8.44 -3.67
C GLN A 45 13.00 8.36 -2.21
N PRO A 46 13.79 7.73 -1.32
CA PRO A 46 13.44 7.65 0.09
C PRO A 46 13.21 9.03 0.70
N SER A 47 12.11 9.18 1.45
CA SER A 47 11.73 10.44 2.11
C SER A 47 10.90 10.15 3.36
N ASN A 48 11.09 11.00 4.38
CA ASN A 48 10.35 10.94 5.65
C ASN A 48 9.38 12.13 5.83
N ASP A 49 9.19 12.94 4.79
CA ASP A 49 8.50 14.24 4.89
C ASP A 49 6.98 14.13 4.72
N ARG A 50 6.48 12.91 4.55
CA ARG A 50 5.08 12.59 4.28
C ARG A 50 4.47 11.75 5.40
N ALA A 51 3.14 11.76 5.49
CA ALA A 51 2.40 10.96 6.46
C ALA A 51 2.67 9.45 6.32
N ALA A 52 2.99 9.00 5.11
CA ALA A 52 3.57 7.70 4.83
C ALA A 52 4.98 7.89 4.25
N PRO A 53 6.05 7.64 5.02
CA PRO A 53 7.42 7.70 4.52
C PRO A 53 7.66 6.72 3.38
N LEU A 54 8.51 7.10 2.43
CA LEU A 54 9.04 6.18 1.43
C LEU A 54 10.36 5.59 1.97
N ASN A 55 10.33 4.33 2.40
CA ASN A 55 11.51 3.58 2.83
C ASN A 55 12.03 2.69 1.68
N PHE A 56 13.15 1.98 1.92
CA PHE A 56 13.75 1.10 0.89
C PHE A 56 12.84 -0.07 0.48
N SER A 57 12.03 -0.61 1.40
CA SER A 57 11.07 -1.68 1.07
C SER A 57 9.96 -1.18 0.15
N ALA A 58 9.42 0.02 0.41
CA ALA A 58 8.44 0.66 -0.46
C ALA A 58 9.05 1.03 -1.84
N LEU A 59 10.32 1.44 -1.88
CA LEU A 59 11.02 1.70 -3.14
C LEU A 59 11.23 0.43 -3.97
N ASP A 60 11.53 -0.70 -3.32
CA ASP A 60 11.60 -2.00 -4.00
C ASP A 60 10.22 -2.42 -4.56
N LEU A 61 9.14 -2.22 -3.80
CA LEU A 61 7.76 -2.41 -4.30
C LEU A 61 7.50 -1.59 -5.57
N ILE A 62 7.84 -0.30 -5.55
CA ILE A 62 7.73 0.60 -6.71
C ILE A 62 8.55 0.06 -7.89
N THR A 63 9.80 -0.29 -7.65
CA THR A 63 10.71 -0.81 -8.70
C THR A 63 10.15 -2.08 -9.33
N ARG A 64 9.60 -2.99 -8.52
CA ARG A 64 8.90 -4.20 -8.99
C ARG A 64 7.70 -3.84 -9.87
N ALA A 65 6.88 -2.89 -9.46
CA ALA A 65 5.74 -2.44 -10.26
C ALA A 65 6.16 -1.80 -11.59
N GLU A 66 7.20 -0.95 -11.58
CA GLU A 66 7.76 -0.32 -12.77
C GLU A 66 8.27 -1.34 -13.79
N ARG A 67 8.86 -2.45 -13.31
CA ARG A 67 9.29 -3.60 -14.14
C ARG A 67 8.13 -4.44 -14.70
N GLY A 68 6.89 -4.05 -14.42
CA GLY A 68 5.69 -4.71 -14.94
C GLY A 68 5.16 -5.85 -14.06
N THR A 69 5.71 -6.06 -12.87
CA THR A 69 5.11 -6.98 -11.90
C THR A 69 3.91 -6.34 -11.20
N HIS A 70 3.05 -7.17 -10.61
CA HIS A 70 1.94 -6.72 -9.77
C HIS A 70 2.21 -7.20 -8.34
N PRO A 71 3.07 -6.51 -7.57
CA PRO A 71 3.41 -6.96 -6.24
C PRO A 71 2.17 -6.92 -5.32
N ALA A 72 2.07 -7.90 -4.44
CA ALA A 72 1.05 -7.87 -3.39
C ALA A 72 1.26 -6.67 -2.46
N PRO A 73 0.21 -6.15 -1.81
CA PRO A 73 0.39 -5.17 -0.75
C PRO A 73 1.25 -5.73 0.38
N GLU A 74 2.15 -4.91 0.93
CA GLU A 74 3.02 -5.29 2.05
C GLU A 74 2.82 -4.32 3.21
N ALA A 75 2.79 -4.82 4.44
CA ALA A 75 2.70 -4.00 5.64
C ALA A 75 4.08 -3.72 6.23
N TYR A 76 4.32 -2.47 6.59
CA TYR A 76 5.55 -2.06 7.27
C TYR A 76 5.20 -1.33 8.57
N LYS A 77 5.97 -1.61 9.62
CA LYS A 77 5.85 -0.91 10.89
C LYS A 77 6.64 0.38 10.84
N ILE A 78 5.93 1.52 10.82
CA ILE A 78 6.51 2.87 10.80
C ILE A 78 6.19 3.54 12.13
N GLY A 79 7.22 3.74 12.96
CA GLY A 79 7.05 4.14 14.35
C GLY A 79 6.20 3.11 15.11
N GLN A 80 5.02 3.53 15.56
CA GLN A 80 4.07 2.66 16.27
C GLN A 80 2.91 2.16 15.39
N ARG A 81 2.87 2.53 14.10
CA ARG A 81 1.75 2.23 13.20
C ARG A 81 2.15 1.19 12.16
N TRP A 82 1.26 0.24 11.92
CA TRP A 82 1.35 -0.63 10.75
C TRP A 82 0.68 0.06 9.57
N LEU A 83 1.46 0.29 8.52
CA LEU A 83 0.99 0.88 7.28
C LEU A 83 1.07 -0.15 6.16
N VAL A 84 -0.01 -0.30 5.39
CA VAL A 84 -0.08 -1.21 4.24
C VAL A 84 0.20 -0.42 2.96
N TYR A 85 1.28 -0.76 2.27
CA TYR A 85 1.70 -0.15 1.03
C TYR A 85 1.20 -1.00 -0.14
N SER A 86 0.44 -0.40 -1.04
CA SER A 86 -0.05 -1.02 -2.28
C SER A 86 0.39 -0.17 -3.46
N VAL A 87 0.99 -0.81 -4.47
CA VAL A 87 1.53 -0.10 -5.63
C VAL A 87 0.95 -0.65 -6.92
N ALA A 88 0.70 0.25 -7.87
CA ALA A 88 0.25 -0.10 -9.20
C ALA A 88 0.98 0.73 -10.26
N ALA A 89 1.38 0.08 -11.35
CA ALA A 89 1.96 0.75 -12.52
C ALA A 89 0.87 1.49 -13.32
N LEU A 90 1.07 2.79 -13.53
CA LEU A 90 0.24 3.62 -14.40
C LEU A 90 0.69 3.42 -15.84
N LYS A 91 -0.17 2.82 -16.66
CA LYS A 91 0.10 2.49 -18.06
C LYS A 91 -0.89 3.19 -18.96
N ALA A 92 -0.44 3.61 -20.15
CA ALA A 92 -1.32 4.21 -21.16
C ALA A 92 -2.22 3.16 -21.82
N SER A 93 -1.74 1.92 -21.92
CA SER A 93 -2.47 0.74 -22.38
C SER A 93 -1.95 -0.52 -21.69
N ALA A 94 -2.64 -1.66 -21.81
CA ALA A 94 -2.26 -2.90 -21.13
C ALA A 94 -0.82 -3.37 -21.46
N ASP A 95 -0.39 -3.16 -22.71
CA ASP A 95 0.92 -3.60 -23.22
C ASP A 95 2.00 -2.51 -23.18
N SER A 96 1.65 -1.28 -22.78
CA SER A 96 2.64 -0.20 -22.70
C SER A 96 3.56 -0.37 -21.48
N GLN A 97 4.79 0.12 -21.61
CA GLN A 97 5.68 0.32 -20.48
C GLN A 97 5.02 1.22 -19.42
N SER A 98 5.46 1.06 -18.17
CA SER A 98 5.00 1.90 -17.08
C SER A 98 5.33 3.37 -17.36
N GLY A 99 4.30 4.22 -17.42
CA GLY A 99 4.45 5.67 -17.53
C GLY A 99 4.58 6.36 -16.16
N GLY A 100 4.45 5.60 -15.07
CA GLY A 100 4.58 6.06 -13.69
C GLY A 100 4.03 5.04 -12.70
N THR A 101 4.06 5.34 -11.42
CA THR A 101 3.49 4.48 -10.37
C THR A 101 2.57 5.27 -9.47
N LEU A 102 1.53 4.58 -9.01
CA LEU A 102 0.67 5.01 -7.92
C LEU A 102 1.00 4.16 -6.70
N LEU A 103 1.40 4.82 -5.62
CA LEU A 103 1.52 4.23 -4.30
C LEU A 103 0.35 4.68 -3.43
N LEU A 104 -0.39 3.72 -2.89
CA LEU A 104 -1.44 3.93 -1.91
C LEU A 104 -1.00 3.37 -0.57
N VAL A 105 -1.23 4.13 0.50
CA VAL A 105 -0.85 3.71 1.85
C VAL A 105 -2.05 3.77 2.77
N PHE A 106 -2.36 2.66 3.42
CA PHE A 106 -3.50 2.51 4.33
C PHE A 106 -3.03 2.29 5.76
N ASP A 107 -3.85 2.69 6.73
CA ASP A 107 -3.64 2.31 8.12
C ASP A 107 -4.21 0.91 8.36
N LEU A 108 -3.36 -0.04 8.76
CA LEU A 108 -3.78 -1.42 8.93
C LEU A 108 -4.90 -1.55 9.98
N GLN A 109 -4.80 -0.82 11.09
CA GLN A 109 -5.79 -0.92 12.15
C GLN A 109 -7.16 -0.42 11.67
N ARG A 110 -7.21 0.61 10.84
CA ARG A 110 -8.47 1.09 10.23
C ARG A 110 -9.07 0.06 9.28
N LEU A 111 -8.27 -0.57 8.43
CA LEU A 111 -8.74 -1.67 7.58
C LEU A 111 -9.35 -2.81 8.41
N LEU A 112 -8.73 -3.10 9.55
CA LEU A 112 -9.13 -4.15 10.46
C LEU A 112 -10.32 -3.80 11.37
N GLN A 113 -10.73 -2.52 11.44
CA GLN A 113 -11.92 -2.11 12.20
C GLN A 113 -13.19 -2.73 11.63
N SER A 114 -13.26 -2.93 10.31
CA SER A 114 -14.38 -3.62 9.66
C SER A 114 -14.55 -5.08 10.13
N PHE A 115 -13.51 -5.66 10.74
CA PHE A 115 -13.52 -7.02 11.29
C PHE A 115 -13.82 -7.05 12.81
N SER A 116 -14.29 -5.94 13.40
CA SER A 116 -14.48 -5.80 14.85
C SER A 116 -15.54 -6.73 15.47
N ALA A 117 -16.30 -7.47 14.66
CA ALA A 117 -17.30 -8.42 15.13
C ALA A 117 -16.75 -9.82 15.47
N TRP A 118 -15.42 -10.03 15.47
CA TRP A 118 -14.83 -11.34 15.79
C TRP A 118 -14.96 -11.64 17.29
N HIS A 119 -15.90 -12.51 17.66
CA HIS A 119 -16.09 -12.92 19.05
C HIS A 119 -14.95 -13.84 19.49
N PRO A 120 -14.34 -13.65 20.68
CA PRO A 120 -13.18 -14.44 21.11
C PRO A 120 -13.44 -15.95 21.18
N GLU A 121 -14.68 -16.33 21.47
CA GLU A 121 -15.11 -17.74 21.56
C GLU A 121 -15.35 -18.41 20.21
N THR A 122 -15.36 -17.64 19.11
CA THR A 122 -15.50 -18.19 17.74
C THR A 122 -14.20 -18.83 17.25
N GLY A 123 -13.08 -18.57 17.92
CA GLY A 123 -11.75 -19.08 17.59
C GLY A 123 -10.72 -17.98 17.34
N GLU A 124 -9.54 -18.37 16.87
CA GLU A 124 -8.45 -17.44 16.57
C GLU A 124 -8.49 -16.98 15.12
N LEU A 125 -8.45 -15.65 14.91
CA LEU A 125 -8.16 -15.03 13.63
C LEU A 125 -6.78 -14.37 13.69
N ARG A 126 -5.91 -14.71 12.75
CA ARG A 126 -4.57 -14.13 12.64
C ARG A 126 -4.34 -13.60 11.24
N LEU A 127 -3.93 -12.34 11.14
CA LEU A 127 -3.41 -11.77 9.90
C LEU A 127 -1.88 -11.84 9.95
N THR A 128 -1.29 -12.52 8.98
CA THR A 128 0.15 -12.67 8.86
C THR A 128 0.65 -12.20 7.49
N GLN A 129 1.93 -11.85 7.41
CA GLN A 129 2.61 -11.64 6.14
C GLN A 129 3.97 -12.32 6.13
N SER A 130 4.41 -12.72 4.94
CA SER A 130 5.81 -13.03 4.62
C SER A 130 6.16 -12.27 3.35
N VAL A 131 7.28 -11.56 3.38
CA VAL A 131 7.74 -10.69 2.29
C VAL A 131 9.02 -11.25 1.73
N LEU A 132 9.03 -11.60 0.44
CA LEU A 132 10.21 -12.11 -0.26
C LEU A 132 10.90 -13.29 0.46
N GLY A 133 10.10 -14.18 1.06
CA GLY A 133 10.59 -15.34 1.80
C GLY A 133 11.11 -15.03 3.21
N SER A 134 10.83 -13.84 3.75
CA SER A 134 11.10 -13.52 5.15
C SER A 134 10.27 -14.39 6.10
N PRO A 135 10.68 -14.54 7.37
CA PRO A 135 9.87 -15.19 8.38
C PRO A 135 8.48 -14.55 8.47
N GLU A 136 7.48 -15.38 8.81
CA GLU A 136 6.12 -14.90 9.00
C GLU A 136 6.07 -13.84 10.12
N GLN A 137 5.40 -12.73 9.83
CA GLN A 137 5.13 -11.66 10.76
C GLN A 137 3.64 -11.61 11.07
N VAL A 138 3.30 -11.69 12.35
CA VAL A 138 1.92 -11.49 12.81
C VAL A 138 1.62 -10.01 12.85
N LEU A 139 0.64 -9.59 12.04
CA LEU A 139 0.21 -8.21 11.91
C LEU A 139 -0.99 -7.87 12.81
N ASP A 140 -1.90 -8.83 13.00
CA ASP A 140 -3.04 -8.76 13.91
C ASP A 140 -3.41 -10.16 14.39
N GLN A 141 -3.91 -10.27 15.62
CA GLN A 141 -4.39 -11.52 16.21
C GLN A 141 -5.59 -11.23 17.11
N ARG A 142 -6.66 -12.00 16.93
CA ARG A 142 -7.92 -11.86 17.67
C ARG A 142 -8.45 -13.20 18.12
N GLY A 143 -9.09 -13.20 19.28
CA GLY A 143 -9.53 -14.42 19.95
C GLY A 143 -8.37 -15.19 20.56
N THR A 144 -8.70 -16.30 21.20
CA THR A 144 -7.74 -17.21 21.82
C THR A 144 -8.07 -18.61 21.35
N ALA A 145 -7.13 -19.30 20.73
CA ALA A 145 -7.22 -20.75 20.70
C ALA A 145 -7.11 -21.22 22.15
N ALA A 146 -8.20 -21.75 22.72
CA ALA A 146 -8.08 -22.53 23.94
C ALA A 146 -7.21 -23.73 23.56
N ALA A 147 -5.96 -23.72 24.01
CA ALA A 147 -5.17 -24.94 24.02
C ALA A 147 -5.82 -25.84 25.06
N ASP A 148 -6.71 -26.73 24.61
CA ASP A 148 -7.00 -27.93 25.38
C ASP A 148 -5.72 -28.78 25.35
N GLU A 149 -4.82 -28.51 26.30
CA GLU A 149 -3.88 -29.52 26.77
C GLU A 149 -4.70 -30.53 27.59
N SER A 150 -5.09 -31.64 26.94
CA SER A 150 -5.60 -32.85 27.58
C SER A 150 -4.55 -33.95 27.54
#